data_AF-A0A5J4QY07-F1
#
_entry.id   AF-A0A5J4QY07-F1
#
_cell.length_a   1.000
_cell.length_b   1.000
_cell.length_c   1.000
_cell.angle_alpha   90.00
_cell.angle_beta   90.00
_cell.angle_gamma   90.00
#
_symmetry.space_group_name_H-M   'P 1'
#
loop_
_entity.id
_entity.type
_entity.pdbx_description
1 polymer ?
#
loop_
_entity_poly.entity_id
_entity_poly.type
_entity_poly.pdbx_seq_one_letter_code
_entity_poly.pdbx_strand_id
1 'polypeptide(L)'
;MFYELVLAKIIEAGVNVVRMNFSHGDYKFHQTVYELVRKIASDLNKEIVILADLQGPKVRCGNFPGGKIELKRGSTIPIIYSKDDGNPDLIT
;
A
#
# COMPACT_ATOMS: atom_id res chain seq x y z
N MET A 1 -19.84 5.21 -6.48
CA MET A 1 -20.69 6.29 -5.88
C MET A 1 -20.08 6.89 -4.62
N PHE A 2 -19.87 6.16 -3.51
CA PHE A 2 -19.27 6.77 -2.30
C PHE A 2 -17.86 7.33 -2.53
N TYR A 3 -16.95 6.54 -3.13
CA TYR A 3 -15.57 6.96 -3.40
C TYR A 3 -15.45 8.17 -4.34
N GLU A 4 -16.34 8.28 -5.33
CA GLU A 4 -16.41 9.42 -6.26
C GLU A 4 -16.74 10.72 -5.53
N LEU A 5 -17.75 10.70 -4.66
CA LEU A 5 -18.16 11.87 -3.88
C LEU A 5 -17.05 12.33 -2.92
N VAL A 6 -16.33 11.40 -2.30
CA VAL A 6 -15.22 11.73 -1.40
C VAL A 6 -14.07 12.35 -2.18
N LEU A 7 -13.69 11.76 -3.32
CA LEU A 7 -12.58 12.25 -4.13
C LEU A 7 -12.87 13.63 -4.74
N ALA A 8 -14.10 13.88 -5.18
CA ALA A 8 -14.55 15.20 -5.64
C ALA A 8 -14.39 16.25 -4.55
N LYS A 9 -14.88 15.99 -3.33
CA LYS A 9 -14.73 16.92 -2.20
C LYS A 9 -13.27 17.21 -1.85
N ILE A 10 -12.40 16.21 -1.96
CA ILE A 10 -10.96 16.38 -1.71
C ILE A 10 -10.32 17.28 -2.78
N ILE A 11 -10.67 17.08 -4.05
CA ILE A 11 -10.18 17.91 -5.16
C ILE A 11 -10.73 19.34 -5.06
N GLU A 12 -12.01 19.51 -4.71
CA GLU A 12 -12.62 20.81 -4.43
C GLU A 12 -11.90 21.55 -3.31
N ALA A 13 -11.58 20.84 -2.21
CA ALA A 13 -10.85 21.36 -1.06
C ALA A 13 -9.41 21.79 -1.37
N GLY A 14 -8.85 21.46 -2.54
CA GLY A 14 -7.60 22.03 -3.03
C GLY A 14 -6.44 21.05 -3.19
N VAL A 15 -6.68 19.73 -3.27
CA VAL A 15 -5.63 18.78 -3.65
C VAL A 15 -5.08 19.08 -5.05
N ASN A 16 -3.76 18.99 -5.20
CA ASN A 16 -3.07 19.11 -6.49
C ASN A 16 -2.49 17.79 -7.02
N VAL A 17 -2.26 16.83 -6.11
CA VAL A 17 -1.64 15.54 -6.43
C VAL A 17 -2.39 14.40 -5.75
N VAL A 18 -2.77 13.39 -6.52
CA VAL A 18 -3.30 12.12 -6.01
C VAL A 18 -2.20 11.06 -6.05
N ARG A 19 -1.78 10.59 -4.86
CA ARG A 19 -0.81 9.51 -4.72
C ARG A 19 -1.50 8.15 -4.83
N MET A 20 -1.04 7.32 -5.76
CA MET A 20 -1.45 5.93 -5.90
C MET A 20 -0.33 5.02 -5.41
N ASN A 21 -0.53 4.41 -4.25
CA ASN A 21 0.44 3.50 -3.63
C ASN A 21 0.30 2.09 -4.23
N PHE A 22 1.31 1.63 -4.96
CA PHE A 22 1.33 0.32 -5.62
C PHE A 22 1.78 -0.82 -4.70
N SER A 23 2.01 -0.56 -3.41
CA SER A 23 2.23 -1.62 -2.42
C SER A 23 0.97 -2.43 -2.12
N HIS A 24 -0.21 -1.93 -2.52
CA HIS A 24 -1.53 -2.50 -2.28
C HIS A 24 -2.44 -2.29 -3.48
N GLY A 25 -3.38 -3.20 -3.69
CA GLY A 25 -4.30 -3.15 -4.82
C GLY A 25 -3.73 -3.83 -6.06
N ASP A 26 -4.62 -4.27 -6.94
CA ASP A 26 -4.25 -4.81 -8.24
C ASP A 26 -4.29 -3.71 -9.32
N TYR A 27 -3.82 -4.04 -10.52
CA TYR A 27 -3.84 -3.12 -11.64
C TYR A 27 -5.26 -2.61 -11.98
N LYS A 28 -6.28 -3.45 -11.78
CA LYS A 28 -7.67 -3.10 -12.08
C LYS A 28 -8.19 -2.03 -11.13
N PHE A 29 -7.92 -2.18 -9.83
CA PHE A 29 -8.25 -1.19 -8.82
C PHE A 29 -7.57 0.15 -9.13
N HIS A 30 -6.28 0.13 -9.44
CA HIS A 30 -5.55 1.33 -9.80
C HIS A 30 -6.10 2.00 -11.07
N GLN A 31 -6.46 1.23 -12.09
CA GLN A 31 -7.10 1.74 -13.30
C GLN A 31 -8.42 2.47 -12.98
N THR A 32 -9.27 1.88 -12.14
CA THR A 32 -10.53 2.51 -11.72
C THR A 32 -10.29 3.83 -10.98
N VAL A 33 -9.29 3.89 -10.10
CA VAL A 33 -8.93 5.13 -9.39
C VAL A 33 -8.40 6.19 -10.37
N TYR A 34 -7.54 5.79 -11.31
CA TYR A 34 -7.01 6.69 -12.34
C TYR A 34 -8.13 7.33 -13.17
N GLU A 35 -9.05 6.52 -13.69
CA GLU A 35 -10.20 6.98 -14.49
C GLU A 35 -11.08 7.93 -13.69
N LEU A 36 -11.31 7.62 -12.41
CA LEU A 36 -12.11 8.45 -11.53
C LEU A 36 -11.46 9.81 -11.26
N VAL A 37 -10.15 9.85 -10.99
CA VAL A 37 -9.40 11.10 -10.83
C VAL A 37 -9.49 11.95 -12.09
N ARG A 38 -9.29 11.34 -13.27
CA ARG A 38 -9.34 12.06 -14.57
C ARG A 38 -10.74 12.60 -14.87
N LYS A 39 -11.77 11.81 -14.62
CA LYS A 39 -13.17 12.25 -14.77
C LYS A 39 -13.46 13.46 -13.88
N ILE A 40 -13.19 13.36 -12.57
CA ILE A 40 -13.48 14.42 -11.62
C ILE A 40 -12.66 15.68 -11.89
N ALA A 41 -11.37 15.54 -12.23
CA ALA A 41 -10.51 16.66 -12.59
C ALA A 41 -11.07 17.43 -13.81
N SER A 42 -11.55 16.70 -14.82
CA SER A 42 -12.24 17.28 -15.98
C SER A 42 -13.56 17.95 -15.60
N ASP A 43 -14.40 17.28 -14.81
CA ASP A 43 -15.70 17.79 -14.37
C ASP A 43 -15.57 19.10 -13.57
N LEU A 44 -14.48 19.24 -12.79
CA LEU A 44 -14.20 20.41 -11.95
C LEU A 44 -13.28 21.45 -12.61
N ASN A 45 -12.82 21.21 -13.85
CA ASN A 45 -11.84 22.04 -14.56
C ASN A 45 -10.59 22.34 -13.70
N LYS A 46 -10.02 21.30 -13.07
CA LYS A 46 -8.81 21.38 -12.25
C LYS A 46 -7.72 20.47 -12.80
N GLU A 47 -6.49 20.98 -12.81
CA GLU A 47 -5.31 20.17 -13.12
C GLU A 47 -4.88 19.37 -11.89
N ILE A 48 -4.90 18.03 -12.00
CA ILE A 48 -4.54 17.10 -10.94
C ILE A 48 -3.45 16.16 -11.43
N VAL A 49 -2.32 16.15 -10.73
CA VAL A 49 -1.21 15.22 -10.98
C VAL A 49 -1.53 13.88 -10.33
N ILE A 50 -1.17 12.79 -11.00
CA ILE A 50 -1.21 11.45 -10.43
C ILE A 50 0.22 11.01 -10.17
N LEU A 51 0.53 10.72 -8.90
CA LEU A 51 1.84 10.24 -8.48
C LEU A 51 1.78 8.72 -8.29
N ALA A 52 2.46 7.97 -9.17
CA ALA A 52 2.67 6.55 -9.00
C ALA A 52 3.78 6.32 -7.95
N ASP A 53 3.40 5.70 -6.84
CA ASP A 53 4.31 5.41 -5.73
C ASP A 53 4.66 3.92 -5.73
N LEU A 54 5.90 3.63 -6.11
CA LEU A 54 6.42 2.28 -6.30
C LEU A 54 6.77 1.65 -4.94
N GLN A 55 6.50 0.36 -4.79
CA GLN A 55 6.78 -0.37 -3.54
C GLN A 55 8.27 -0.39 -3.16
N GLY A 56 9.16 -0.50 -4.15
CA GLY A 56 10.59 -0.69 -3.94
C GLY A 56 10.96 -2.07 -3.36
N PRO A 57 12.26 -2.32 -3.08
CA PRO A 57 12.72 -3.52 -2.40
C PRO A 57 12.11 -3.62 -1.00
N LYS A 58 11.70 -4.84 -0.61
CA LYS A 58 10.93 -5.07 0.60
C LYS A 58 11.59 -6.14 1.46
N VAL A 59 12.09 -5.74 2.62
CA VAL A 59 12.64 -6.65 3.64
C VAL A 59 11.57 -6.83 4.72
N ARG A 60 11.03 -8.03 4.84
CA ARG A 60 10.03 -8.42 5.86
C ARG A 60 10.34 -9.84 6.32
N CYS A 61 9.96 -10.16 7.55
CA CYS A 61 9.93 -11.55 7.98
C CYS A 61 8.89 -12.34 7.18
N GLY A 62 9.12 -13.64 7.03
CA GLY A 62 8.15 -14.62 6.62
C GLY A 62 6.96 -14.69 7.59
N ASN A 63 6.02 -15.59 7.29
CA ASN A 63 4.88 -15.76 8.20
C ASN A 63 5.31 -16.56 9.43
N PHE A 64 4.51 -16.48 10.48
CA PHE A 64 4.66 -17.29 11.68
C PHE A 64 3.38 -18.09 11.91
N PRO A 65 3.45 -19.37 12.31
CA PRO A 65 2.29 -20.11 12.79
C PRO A 65 1.64 -19.36 13.95
N GLY A 66 0.34 -19.09 13.84
CA GLY A 66 -0.37 -18.24 14.82
C GLY A 66 -0.16 -16.73 14.65
N GLY A 67 0.49 -16.30 13.57
CA GLY A 67 0.64 -14.90 13.14
C GLY A 67 1.70 -14.09 13.89
N LYS A 68 2.35 -14.67 14.90
CA LYS A 68 3.40 -14.02 15.70
C LYS A 68 4.27 -15.03 16.42
N ILE A 69 5.45 -14.59 16.85
CA ILE A 69 6.29 -15.24 17.84
C ILE A 69 6.59 -14.27 18.99
N GLU A 70 6.98 -14.81 20.14
CA GLU A 70 7.42 -14.01 21.29
C GLU A 70 8.95 -14.07 21.39
N LEU A 71 9.60 -12.91 21.47
CA LEU A 71 11.04 -12.81 21.62
C LEU A 71 11.40 -12.47 23.07
N LYS A 72 12.22 -13.32 23.71
CA LYS A 72 12.68 -13.09 25.08
C LYS A 72 13.89 -12.18 25.08
N ARG A 73 13.93 -11.22 26.01
CA ARG A 73 15.10 -10.34 26.16
C ARG A 73 16.36 -11.19 26.36
N GLY A 74 17.38 -10.92 25.54
CA GLY A 74 18.67 -11.62 25.57
C GLY A 74 18.75 -12.87 24.70
N SER A 75 17.68 -13.27 24.01
CA SER A 75 17.72 -14.39 23.07
C SER A 75 18.54 -14.05 21.82
N THR A 76 19.32 -15.01 21.33
CA THR A 76 19.95 -14.97 20.01
C THR A 76 19.10 -15.79 19.06
N ILE A 77 18.67 -15.20 17.94
CA ILE A 77 17.81 -15.87 16.95
C ILE A 77 18.39 -15.62 15.56
N PRO A 78 18.64 -16.68 14.76
CA PRO A 78 19.06 -16.54 13.37
C PRO A 78 17.95 -15.94 12.50
N ILE A 79 18.36 -15.05 11.59
CA ILE A 79 17.53 -14.54 10.50
C ILE A 79 18.14 -15.08 9.20
N ILE A 80 17.37 -15.87 8.46
CA ILE A 80 17.83 -16.50 7.20
C ILE A 80 16.86 -16.17 6.07
N TYR A 81 17.32 -16.35 4.83
CA TYR A 81 16.41 -16.38 3.68
C TYR A 81 15.81 -17.78 3.56
N SER A 82 14.49 -17.91 3.72
CA SER A 82 13.74 -19.13 3.43
C SER A 82 12.36 -18.82 2.82
N LYS A 83 11.76 -19.80 2.15
CA LYS A 83 10.35 -19.76 1.72
C LYS A 83 9.40 -20.34 2.76
N ASP A 84 9.93 -21.00 3.78
CA ASP A 84 9.17 -21.62 4.85
C ASP A 84 8.78 -20.58 5.92
N ASP A 85 7.72 -20.88 6.67
CA ASP A 85 7.31 -20.06 7.80
C ASP A 85 8.37 -20.10 8.92
N GLY A 86 8.56 -18.95 9.57
CA GLY A 86 9.43 -18.82 10.74
C GLY A 86 8.80 -19.46 11.99
N ASN A 87 9.61 -19.60 13.04
CA ASN A 87 9.19 -20.15 14.32
C ASN A 87 9.95 -19.46 15.47
N PRO A 88 9.66 -19.76 16.76
CA PRO A 88 10.31 -19.09 17.88
C PRO A 88 11.85 -19.14 17.90
N ASP A 89 12.46 -20.10 17.21
CA ASP A 89 13.91 -20.32 17.17
C ASP A 89 14.56 -19.85 15.86
N LEU A 90 13.78 -19.40 14.86
CA LEU A 90 14.25 -19.02 13.53
C LEU A 90 13.32 -18.02 12.84
N ILE A 91 13.87 -16.88 12.39
CA ILE A 91 13.15 -15.92 11.55
C ILE A 91 13.55 -16.15 10.10
N THR A 92 12.54 -16.32 9.24
CA THR A 92 12.68 -16.45 7.78
C THR A 92 12.32 -15.17 7.06
#